data_AF-A0A9N9PSK3-F1
#
_entry.id   AF-A0A9N9PSK3-F1
#
_cell.length_a   1.000
_cell.length_b   1.000
_cell.length_c   1.000
_cell.angle_alpha   90.00
_cell.angle_beta   90.00
_cell.angle_gamma   90.00
#
_symmetry.space_group_name_H-M   'P 1'
#
loop_
_entity.id
_entity.type
_entity.pdbx_description
1 polymer ?
#
loop_
_entity_poly.entity_id
_entity_poly.type
_entity_poly.pdbx_seq_one_letter_code
_entity_poly.pdbx_strand_id
1 'polypeptide(L)'
;MPSKGIDCYSYVAVEGCQIEFSVPGTTISKDQLRQFGQDHLEVDKEELSGAFNFSGTFSFRVTHNGNQIAEESIAINVITGNLENGNLRSMENTQSVVTEEAIVTYGFYDAPDAITHQGCAGLPKSDQCWVSVGPNYSSWMGQIAPPESPQADKPFSKFMLPAAHDVGMNSMQNSEMVLQSDALIEVLTKINPIFAKVAGMMTSEAAKAIAPNIVKGLALTQKDTLPTILSIGVRYFEFRPAYLHNEIRHCTGIPDELYFMHSAIPGMSYAQFLRELVDFLVQHPDEIAVVQLRWDGVPGECAHPSDEDMNNYLQNALNTTDGAIVHGTLDDMLTKSTAQLRAEQKRLILFVNSDSFSTYTDAGNATINGDSIIDEFNTLSREKQNGHPFTNLQCQATATNIPEVVAFSVLNTNASSSCLLGTKPVCDSKTLPWIQNEGGRLVDGILVVVMNDFCDAGTSDVCVEWSRRRLEG
;
A
#
# COMPACT_ATOMS: atom_id res chain seq x y z
N MET A 1 -32.54 3.71 -16.80
CA MET A 1 -31.93 3.61 -18.14
C MET A 1 -30.55 2.93 -17.98
N PRO A 2 -29.69 2.75 -19.01
CA PRO A 2 -28.33 2.28 -18.77
C PRO A 2 -27.57 3.23 -17.85
N SER A 3 -26.91 2.70 -16.82
CA SER A 3 -26.08 3.45 -15.88
C SER A 3 -24.87 2.62 -15.45
N LYS A 4 -23.86 3.29 -14.90
CA LYS A 4 -22.68 2.67 -14.30
C LYS A 4 -22.37 3.36 -12.98
N GLY A 5 -22.39 2.58 -11.90
CA GLY A 5 -22.17 3.07 -10.54
C GLY A 5 -20.69 3.20 -10.18
N ILE A 6 -20.39 4.19 -9.34
CA ILE A 6 -19.08 4.45 -8.73
C ILE A 6 -19.25 4.62 -7.22
N ASP A 7 -18.62 3.74 -6.44
CA ASP A 7 -18.52 3.88 -4.99
C ASP A 7 -17.36 4.85 -4.67
N CYS A 8 -17.68 5.92 -3.95
CA CYS A 8 -16.73 6.98 -3.61
C CYS A 8 -16.37 6.89 -2.12
N TYR A 9 -15.09 6.74 -1.81
CA TYR A 9 -14.56 6.67 -0.44
C TYR A 9 -13.73 7.92 -0.15
N SER A 10 -13.92 8.50 1.03
CA SER A 10 -13.27 9.77 1.38
C SER A 10 -12.71 9.80 2.78
N TYR A 11 -11.62 10.54 2.95
CA TYR A 11 -11.06 10.88 4.25
C TYR A 11 -10.33 12.23 4.18
N VAL A 12 -10.57 13.12 5.15
CA VAL A 12 -9.92 14.44 5.21
C VAL A 12 -9.32 14.65 6.60
N ALA A 13 -8.02 14.90 6.69
CA ALA A 13 -7.32 15.19 7.96
C ALA A 13 -6.72 16.60 8.03
N VAL A 14 -6.87 17.41 6.97
CA VAL A 14 -6.37 18.79 6.91
C VAL A 14 -7.53 19.76 6.95
N GLU A 15 -7.50 20.72 7.88
CA GLU A 15 -8.50 21.78 7.95
C GLU A 15 -8.51 22.62 6.67
N GLY A 16 -9.71 23.02 6.21
CA GLY A 16 -9.86 23.80 4.98
C GLY A 16 -9.72 22.98 3.69
N CYS A 17 -9.43 21.68 3.78
CA CYS A 17 -9.50 20.78 2.62
C CYS A 17 -10.92 20.27 2.37
N GLN A 18 -11.26 20.12 1.09
CA GLN A 18 -12.52 19.53 0.64
C GLN A 18 -12.28 18.63 -0.56
N ILE A 19 -12.90 17.46 -0.56
CA ILE A 19 -12.96 16.53 -1.69
C ILE A 19 -14.33 16.66 -2.33
N GLU A 20 -14.38 16.83 -3.63
CA GLU A 20 -15.61 16.81 -4.42
C GLU A 20 -15.57 15.63 -5.38
N PHE A 21 -16.63 14.85 -5.45
CA PHE A 21 -16.84 13.83 -6.46
C PHE A 21 -17.98 14.26 -7.38
N SER A 22 -17.80 14.10 -8.69
CA SER A 22 -18.77 14.56 -9.68
C SER A 22 -19.01 13.52 -10.76
N VAL A 23 -20.27 13.43 -11.17
CA VAL A 23 -20.75 12.78 -12.39
C VAL A 23 -21.70 13.76 -13.10
N PRO A 24 -22.15 13.50 -14.33
CA PRO A 24 -23.18 14.35 -14.95
C PRO A 24 -24.44 14.44 -14.07
N GLY A 25 -24.91 15.66 -13.83
CA GLY A 25 -26.11 15.93 -13.03
C GLY A 25 -25.91 15.97 -11.51
N THR A 26 -24.84 15.38 -10.97
CA THR A 26 -24.63 15.26 -9.51
C THR A 26 -23.18 15.54 -9.09
N THR A 27 -23.03 16.35 -8.04
CA THR A 27 -21.76 16.57 -7.34
C THR A 27 -21.99 16.44 -5.85
N ILE A 28 -21.09 15.73 -5.16
CA ILE A 28 -21.07 15.60 -3.70
C ILE A 28 -19.75 16.15 -3.15
N SER A 29 -19.80 16.79 -1.99
CA SER A 29 -18.62 17.37 -1.33
C SER A 29 -18.40 16.76 0.05
N LYS A 30 -17.13 16.59 0.45
CA LYS A 30 -16.70 15.96 1.70
C LYS A 30 -15.59 16.80 2.33
N ASP A 31 -15.85 17.30 3.53
CA ASP A 31 -14.96 18.19 4.29
C ASP A 31 -14.91 17.83 5.79
N GLN A 32 -15.59 16.75 6.19
CA GLN A 32 -15.62 16.32 7.59
C GLN A 32 -14.27 15.75 8.01
N LEU A 33 -13.66 16.37 9.00
CA LEU A 33 -12.34 15.98 9.48
C LEU A 33 -12.38 14.60 10.15
N ARG A 34 -11.44 13.76 9.74
CA ARG A 34 -11.13 12.43 10.29
C ARG A 34 -12.32 11.49 10.34
N GLN A 35 -13.22 11.64 9.37
CA GLN A 35 -14.35 10.75 9.16
C GLN A 35 -14.12 9.98 7.86
N PHE A 36 -14.18 8.65 7.96
CA PHE A 36 -14.24 7.78 6.80
C PHE A 36 -15.64 7.89 6.19
N GLY A 37 -15.72 8.43 4.98
CA GLY A 37 -16.94 8.59 4.20
C GLY A 37 -17.06 7.55 3.10
N GLN A 38 -18.28 7.10 2.84
CA GLN A 38 -18.64 6.25 1.72
C GLN A 38 -19.93 6.78 1.08
N ASP A 39 -19.91 6.94 -0.24
CA ASP A 39 -21.02 7.39 -1.04
C ASP A 39 -21.09 6.60 -2.35
N HIS A 40 -22.16 6.83 -3.11
CA HIS A 40 -22.38 6.21 -4.39
C HIS A 40 -22.88 7.23 -5.40
N LEU A 41 -22.27 7.25 -6.59
CA LEU A 41 -22.66 8.08 -7.72
C LEU A 41 -22.97 7.20 -8.93
N GLU A 42 -23.86 7.66 -9.80
CA GLU A 42 -24.24 6.95 -11.02
C GLU A 42 -23.94 7.84 -12.23
N VAL A 43 -23.17 7.31 -13.19
CA VAL A 43 -23.15 7.90 -14.53
C VAL A 43 -24.37 7.36 -15.26
N ASP A 44 -25.44 8.14 -15.29
CA ASP A 44 -26.72 7.75 -15.88
C ASP A 44 -26.92 8.34 -17.28
N LYS A 45 -27.37 7.51 -18.23
CA LYS A 45 -27.79 7.95 -19.56
C LYS A 45 -28.80 9.10 -19.55
N GLU A 46 -29.67 9.20 -18.54
CA GLU A 46 -30.68 10.26 -18.44
C GLU A 46 -30.04 11.65 -18.34
N GLU A 47 -28.87 11.73 -17.70
CA GLU A 47 -28.11 12.97 -17.48
C GLU A 47 -27.17 13.30 -18.66
N LEU A 48 -27.08 12.43 -19.67
CA LEU A 48 -26.22 12.63 -20.84
C LEU A 48 -26.98 13.25 -22.02
N SER A 49 -26.49 14.40 -22.49
CA SER A 49 -27.05 15.07 -23.67
C SER A 49 -26.82 14.29 -24.96
N GLY A 50 -27.89 14.00 -25.70
CA GLY A 50 -27.85 13.36 -27.02
C GLY A 50 -28.31 11.90 -27.00
N ALA A 51 -29.04 11.49 -28.04
CA ALA A 51 -29.61 10.15 -28.15
C ALA A 51 -28.56 9.04 -28.32
N PHE A 52 -27.39 9.39 -28.87
CA PHE A 52 -26.28 8.46 -29.14
C PHE A 52 -25.03 8.76 -28.31
N ASN A 53 -25.15 9.61 -27.29
CA ASN A 53 -24.09 9.83 -26.33
C ASN A 53 -24.29 8.90 -25.13
N PHE A 54 -23.32 8.01 -24.91
CA PHE A 54 -23.32 7.01 -23.85
C PHE A 54 -22.14 7.17 -22.89
N SER A 55 -21.37 8.24 -23.01
CA SER A 55 -20.19 8.46 -22.18
C SER A 55 -20.41 9.65 -21.26
N GLY A 56 -20.28 9.42 -19.96
CA GLY A 56 -20.27 10.47 -18.95
C GLY A 56 -18.96 10.48 -18.18
N THR A 57 -18.57 11.64 -17.67
CA THR A 57 -17.30 11.80 -16.96
C THR A 57 -17.51 11.74 -15.45
N PHE A 58 -16.89 10.77 -14.81
CA PHE A 58 -16.60 10.83 -13.38
C PHE A 58 -15.36 11.70 -13.15
N SER A 59 -15.36 12.51 -12.10
CA SER A 59 -14.17 13.21 -11.64
C SER A 59 -14.14 13.35 -10.13
N PHE A 60 -12.95 13.53 -9.58
CA PHE A 60 -12.78 14.11 -8.26
C PHE A 60 -11.93 15.38 -8.33
N ARG A 61 -12.18 16.29 -7.40
CA ARG A 61 -11.37 17.50 -7.19
C ARG A 61 -11.09 17.66 -5.71
N VAL A 62 -9.85 18.00 -5.37
CA VAL A 62 -9.47 18.37 -4.01
C VAL A 62 -9.07 19.83 -3.98
N THR A 63 -9.64 20.58 -3.04
CA THR A 63 -9.27 21.98 -2.78
C THR A 63 -8.71 22.13 -1.38
N HIS A 64 -7.85 23.13 -1.18
CA HIS A 64 -7.41 23.62 0.12
C HIS A 64 -7.68 25.14 0.18
N ASN A 65 -8.55 25.56 1.09
CA ASN A 65 -9.01 26.95 1.23
C ASN A 65 -9.54 27.54 -0.10
N GLY A 66 -10.25 26.73 -0.88
CA GLY A 66 -10.80 27.08 -2.19
C GLY A 66 -9.82 27.02 -3.37
N ASN A 67 -8.52 26.78 -3.12
CA ASN A 67 -7.53 26.57 -4.19
C ASN A 67 -7.47 25.09 -4.56
N GLN A 68 -7.57 24.76 -5.84
CA GLN A 68 -7.44 23.39 -6.31
C GLN A 68 -6.01 22.87 -6.13
N ILE A 69 -5.86 21.70 -5.49
CA ILE A 69 -4.58 21.03 -5.28
C ILE A 69 -4.48 19.68 -6.01
N ALA A 70 -5.62 19.06 -6.37
CA ALA A 70 -5.66 17.87 -7.22
C ALA A 70 -6.97 17.81 -8.00
N GLU A 71 -6.95 17.27 -9.22
CA GLU A 71 -8.14 16.99 -10.02
C GLU A 71 -7.86 15.86 -11.00
N GLU A 72 -8.71 14.85 -10.98
CA GLU A 72 -8.60 13.69 -11.85
C GLU A 72 -9.98 13.31 -12.39
N SER A 73 -10.02 12.67 -13.55
CA SER A 73 -11.26 12.32 -14.24
C SER A 73 -11.13 11.08 -15.12
N ILE A 74 -12.26 10.45 -15.39
CA ILE A 74 -12.40 9.35 -16.33
C ILE A 74 -13.78 9.34 -16.96
N ALA A 75 -13.83 9.24 -18.28
CA ALA A 75 -15.05 9.01 -19.01
C ALA A 75 -15.42 7.52 -18.95
N ILE A 76 -16.70 7.24 -18.73
CA ILE A 76 -17.24 5.91 -18.51
C ILE A 76 -18.40 5.71 -19.48
N ASN A 77 -18.36 4.62 -20.24
CA ASN A 77 -19.45 4.26 -21.13
C ASN A 77 -20.57 3.56 -20.34
N VAL A 78 -21.76 4.16 -20.28
CA VAL A 78 -22.90 3.65 -19.48
C VAL A 78 -23.55 2.38 -20.04
N ILE A 79 -23.20 1.98 -21.28
CA ILE A 79 -23.68 0.72 -21.86
C ILE A 79 -22.68 -0.40 -21.60
N THR A 80 -21.40 -0.15 -21.81
CA THR A 80 -20.37 -1.20 -21.77
C THR A 80 -19.52 -1.20 -20.51
N GLY A 81 -19.72 -0.23 -19.60
CA GLY A 81 -18.89 -0.01 -18.43
C GLY A 81 -17.43 0.40 -18.71
N ASN A 82 -17.02 0.48 -19.98
CA ASN A 82 -15.62 0.66 -20.35
C ASN A 82 -15.11 2.06 -19.99
N LEU A 83 -13.87 2.12 -19.52
CA LEU A 83 -13.14 3.36 -19.34
C LEU A 83 -12.68 3.95 -20.68
N GLU A 84 -13.15 5.16 -20.95
CA GLU A 84 -12.78 6.03 -22.06
C GLU A 84 -11.84 7.14 -21.54
N ASN A 85 -11.81 8.32 -22.16
CA ASN A 85 -10.78 9.34 -21.93
C ASN A 85 -10.67 9.81 -20.47
N GLY A 86 -9.44 9.98 -19.97
CA GLY A 86 -9.15 10.41 -18.60
C GLY A 86 -7.79 9.95 -18.10
N ASN A 87 -7.42 10.41 -16.91
CA ASN A 87 -6.16 10.08 -16.24
C ASN A 87 -6.28 8.88 -15.28
N LEU A 88 -7.48 8.53 -14.77
CA LEU A 88 -7.68 7.38 -13.86
C LEU A 88 -7.69 6.00 -14.56
N ARG A 89 -7.02 5.84 -15.70
CA ARG A 89 -7.04 4.62 -16.51
C ARG A 89 -6.11 3.51 -16.03
N SER A 90 -5.10 3.84 -15.23
CA SER A 90 -4.12 2.87 -14.73
C SER A 90 -3.61 3.26 -13.34
N MET A 91 -3.20 2.26 -12.56
CA MET A 91 -2.54 2.48 -11.26
C MET A 91 -1.32 3.41 -11.36
N GLU A 92 -0.56 3.33 -12.46
CA GLU A 92 0.61 4.19 -12.73
C GLU A 92 0.25 5.68 -12.80
N ASN A 93 -0.97 6.02 -13.21
CA ASN A 93 -1.47 7.39 -13.29
C ASN A 93 -2.08 7.89 -11.98
N THR A 94 -2.14 7.06 -10.95
CA THR A 94 -2.74 7.40 -9.66
C THR A 94 -1.71 7.78 -8.61
N GLN A 95 -0.52 8.27 -9.00
CA GLN A 95 0.49 8.75 -8.05
C GLN A 95 -0.09 9.82 -7.12
N SER A 96 0.24 9.76 -5.84
CA SER A 96 -0.22 10.73 -4.86
C SER A 96 0.34 12.12 -5.15
N VAL A 97 -0.48 13.15 -4.95
CA VAL A 97 -0.06 14.55 -5.10
C VAL A 97 0.47 15.04 -3.76
N VAL A 98 1.74 15.47 -3.74
CA VAL A 98 2.41 15.99 -2.54
C VAL A 98 2.60 17.50 -2.68
N THR A 99 2.11 18.24 -1.69
CA THR A 99 2.35 19.69 -1.53
C THR A 99 3.06 19.94 -0.20
N GLU A 100 3.43 21.19 0.09
CA GLU A 100 4.01 21.55 1.38
C GLU A 100 3.01 21.33 2.55
N GLU A 101 1.72 21.59 2.31
CA GLU A 101 0.70 21.60 3.36
C GLU A 101 -0.07 20.27 3.45
N ALA A 102 -0.31 19.63 2.31
CA ALA A 102 -1.17 18.46 2.22
C ALA A 102 -0.65 17.42 1.22
N ILE A 103 -1.09 16.18 1.41
CA ILE A 103 -0.91 15.06 0.51
C ILE A 103 -2.28 14.52 0.13
N VAL A 104 -2.52 14.39 -1.18
CA VAL A 104 -3.72 13.76 -1.74
C VAL A 104 -3.33 12.39 -2.25
N THR A 105 -3.76 11.36 -1.53
CA THR A 105 -3.64 9.95 -1.92
C THR A 105 -4.96 9.47 -2.51
N TYR A 106 -4.93 8.81 -3.66
CA TYR A 106 -6.15 8.34 -4.32
C TYR A 106 -5.90 7.11 -5.19
N GLY A 107 -6.95 6.42 -5.57
CA GLY A 107 -6.89 5.38 -6.58
C GLY A 107 -8.26 5.10 -7.19
N PHE A 108 -8.25 4.30 -8.25
CA PHE A 108 -9.43 3.97 -9.02
C PHE A 108 -9.43 2.47 -9.36
N TYR A 109 -10.54 1.80 -9.07
CA TYR A 109 -10.80 0.42 -9.45
C TYR A 109 -11.85 0.40 -10.56
N ASP A 110 -11.48 -0.19 -11.70
CA ASP A 110 -12.38 -0.44 -12.83
C ASP A 110 -13.13 -1.75 -12.59
N ALA A 111 -14.41 -1.66 -12.26
CA ALA A 111 -15.23 -2.83 -12.05
C ALA A 111 -15.70 -3.40 -13.40
N PRO A 112 -15.70 -4.74 -13.55
CA PRO A 112 -16.13 -5.39 -14.78
C PRO A 112 -17.55 -5.00 -15.21
N ASP A 113 -17.79 -5.02 -16.52
CA ASP A 113 -19.04 -4.60 -17.17
C ASP A 113 -20.32 -5.28 -16.60
N ALA A 114 -21.43 -4.55 -16.69
CA ALA A 114 -22.75 -4.97 -16.29
C ALA A 114 -23.33 -6.13 -17.11
N ILE A 115 -22.88 -6.31 -18.34
CA ILE A 115 -23.37 -7.38 -19.21
C ILE A 115 -22.81 -8.75 -18.76
N THR A 116 -21.66 -8.80 -18.08
CA THR A 116 -20.99 -10.02 -17.60
C THR A 116 -21.20 -10.30 -16.11
N HIS A 117 -22.18 -9.64 -15.45
CA HIS A 117 -22.46 -9.74 -14.01
C HIS A 117 -22.63 -11.17 -13.45
N GLN A 118 -22.82 -12.20 -14.28
CA GLN A 118 -22.56 -13.58 -13.90
C GLN A 118 -21.05 -13.85 -13.91
N GLY A 119 -20.37 -13.60 -12.78
CA GLY A 119 -19.01 -14.13 -12.62
C GLY A 119 -17.97 -13.25 -11.91
N CYS A 120 -18.31 -12.11 -11.31
CA CYS A 120 -17.31 -11.22 -10.68
C CYS A 120 -16.55 -11.79 -9.47
N ALA A 121 -16.65 -13.10 -9.20
CA ALA A 121 -16.01 -13.79 -8.08
C ALA A 121 -16.22 -13.11 -6.70
N GLY A 122 -17.30 -12.33 -6.57
CA GLY A 122 -17.62 -11.56 -5.37
C GLY A 122 -16.94 -10.17 -5.28
N LEU A 123 -16.07 -9.80 -6.23
CA LEU A 123 -15.50 -8.46 -6.30
C LEU A 123 -16.57 -7.37 -6.49
N PRO A 124 -16.26 -6.10 -6.16
CA PRO A 124 -17.18 -4.99 -6.35
C PRO A 124 -17.74 -4.91 -7.78
N LYS A 125 -19.01 -4.52 -7.88
CA LYS A 125 -19.73 -4.40 -9.15
C LYS A 125 -19.77 -2.98 -9.69
N SER A 126 -19.62 -2.02 -8.81
CA SER A 126 -19.43 -0.60 -9.11
C SER A 126 -17.94 -0.32 -9.23
N ASP A 127 -17.57 0.63 -10.09
CA ASP A 127 -16.21 1.17 -10.04
C ASP A 127 -15.99 1.77 -8.65
N GLN A 128 -14.74 1.92 -8.24
CA GLN A 128 -14.44 2.52 -6.94
C GLN A 128 -13.43 3.62 -7.10
N CYS A 129 -13.63 4.72 -6.38
CA CYS A 129 -12.64 5.77 -6.23
C CYS A 129 -12.48 6.07 -4.75
N TRP A 130 -11.24 6.00 -4.24
CA TRP A 130 -10.93 6.49 -2.90
C TRP A 130 -10.03 7.70 -3.00
N VAL A 131 -10.29 8.68 -2.15
CA VAL A 131 -9.49 9.90 -2.01
C VAL A 131 -9.31 10.19 -0.52
N SER A 132 -8.07 10.18 -0.08
CA SER A 132 -7.66 10.49 1.29
C SER A 132 -6.74 11.71 1.26
N VAL A 133 -7.03 12.71 2.06
CA VAL A 133 -6.24 13.95 2.21
C VAL A 133 -5.69 14.02 3.62
N GLY A 134 -4.37 14.14 3.77
CA GLY A 134 -3.71 14.34 5.06
C GLY A 134 -2.61 15.40 4.97
N PRO A 135 -2.08 15.84 6.12
CA PRO A 135 -0.90 16.68 6.17
C PRO A 135 0.27 16.09 5.38
N ASN A 136 1.22 16.93 5.00
CA ASN A 136 2.54 16.41 4.65
C ASN A 136 3.21 15.82 5.90
N TYR A 137 3.30 14.49 5.93
CA TYR A 137 3.79 13.72 7.07
C TYR A 137 5.31 13.43 6.99
N SER A 138 6.08 14.14 6.17
CA SER A 138 7.54 13.94 6.12
C SER A 138 8.27 14.21 7.45
N SER A 139 7.66 14.86 8.44
CA SER A 139 8.30 15.17 9.74
C SER A 139 7.36 15.01 10.95
N TRP A 140 6.45 14.05 10.89
CA TRP A 140 5.39 13.90 11.89
C TRP A 140 5.91 13.44 13.26
N MET A 141 6.97 12.62 13.32
CA MET A 141 7.54 12.18 14.60
C MET A 141 8.20 13.36 15.34
N GLY A 142 8.85 14.27 14.60
CA GLY A 142 9.36 15.53 15.14
C GLY A 142 8.26 16.45 15.69
N GLN A 143 7.07 16.43 15.09
CA GLN A 143 5.93 17.24 15.53
C GLN A 143 5.28 16.69 16.82
N ILE A 144 5.12 15.38 16.95
CA ILE A 144 4.43 14.79 18.12
C ILE A 144 5.36 14.38 19.26
N ALA A 145 6.66 14.21 18.98
CA ALA A 145 7.70 14.03 19.97
C ALA A 145 8.87 14.99 19.68
N PRO A 146 8.70 16.31 19.87
CA PRO A 146 9.76 17.27 19.61
C PRO A 146 11.03 16.99 20.42
N PRO A 147 12.24 17.30 19.90
CA PRO A 147 13.46 17.24 20.70
C PRO A 147 13.29 17.97 22.04
N GLU A 148 13.88 17.41 23.11
CA GLU A 148 13.82 17.96 24.47
C GLU A 148 12.41 17.99 25.11
N SER A 149 11.41 17.36 24.48
CA SER A 149 10.05 17.23 25.04
C SER A 149 9.90 15.99 25.92
N PRO A 150 8.96 16.00 26.90
CA PRO A 150 8.58 14.80 27.65
C PRO A 150 8.13 13.63 26.78
N GLN A 151 7.58 13.91 25.59
CA GLN A 151 7.16 12.91 24.62
C GLN A 151 8.37 12.22 23.98
N ALA A 152 9.43 12.95 23.66
CA ALA A 152 10.66 12.36 23.11
C ALA A 152 11.40 11.48 24.13
N ASP A 153 11.25 11.76 25.42
CA ASP A 153 11.81 10.95 26.51
C ASP A 153 11.04 9.64 26.75
N LYS A 154 9.87 9.45 26.12
CA LYS A 154 9.12 8.19 26.20
C LYS A 154 9.81 7.10 25.36
N PRO A 155 9.65 5.81 25.75
CA PRO A 155 10.12 4.68 24.94
C PRO A 155 9.61 4.75 23.50
N PHE A 156 10.48 4.44 22.53
CA PHE A 156 10.10 4.40 21.12
C PHE A 156 9.01 3.35 20.83
N SER A 157 8.95 2.28 21.63
CA SER A 157 7.88 1.29 21.57
C SER A 157 6.47 1.85 21.85
N LYS A 158 6.33 3.13 22.25
CA LYS A 158 5.01 3.76 22.35
C LYS A 158 4.40 4.16 21.02
N PHE A 159 5.15 4.22 19.93
CA PHE A 159 4.61 4.62 18.63
C PHE A 159 3.65 3.56 18.03
N MET A 160 2.73 4.06 17.20
CA MET A 160 1.96 3.29 16.23
C MET A 160 2.43 3.74 14.84
N LEU A 161 3.08 2.85 14.09
CA LEU A 161 3.72 3.18 12.82
C LEU A 161 2.84 2.72 11.64
N PRO A 162 2.55 3.61 10.68
CA PRO A 162 2.00 3.18 9.41
C PRO A 162 3.07 2.42 8.61
N ALA A 163 2.64 1.36 7.93
CA ALA A 163 3.47 0.43 7.18
C ALA A 163 2.89 0.14 5.79
N ALA A 164 3.76 0.21 4.78
CA ALA A 164 3.45 -0.22 3.42
C ALA A 164 3.65 -1.73 3.30
N HIS A 165 2.58 -2.48 3.05
CA HIS A 165 2.64 -3.91 2.74
C HIS A 165 3.43 -4.14 1.45
N ASP A 166 4.40 -5.06 1.50
CA ASP A 166 5.26 -5.40 0.37
C ASP A 166 5.82 -4.17 -0.36
N VAL A 167 6.43 -3.22 0.38
CA VAL A 167 6.81 -1.89 -0.12
C VAL A 167 7.59 -1.88 -1.44
N GLY A 168 8.36 -2.93 -1.73
CA GLY A 168 9.11 -3.04 -2.98
C GLY A 168 8.25 -3.34 -4.21
N MET A 169 6.99 -3.72 -4.05
CA MET A 169 6.04 -3.92 -5.14
C MET A 169 5.29 -2.62 -5.46
N ASN A 170 6.04 -1.55 -5.69
CA ASN A 170 5.53 -0.22 -5.94
C ASN A 170 5.65 0.26 -7.41
N SER A 171 6.23 -0.57 -8.26
CA SER A 171 6.34 -0.31 -9.69
C SER A 171 6.53 -1.60 -10.48
N MET A 172 6.27 -1.56 -11.78
CA MET A 172 6.55 -2.66 -12.69
C MET A 172 7.98 -2.72 -13.20
N GLN A 173 8.82 -1.72 -12.89
CA GLN A 173 10.10 -1.50 -13.58
C GLN A 173 10.95 -2.78 -13.72
N ASN A 174 11.21 -3.46 -12.62
CA ASN A 174 12.05 -4.68 -12.64
C ASN A 174 11.28 -5.91 -13.13
N SER A 175 10.00 -6.01 -12.77
CA SER A 175 9.13 -7.10 -13.24
C SER A 175 8.97 -7.11 -14.77
N GLU A 176 8.78 -5.95 -15.40
CA GLU A 176 8.68 -5.80 -16.86
C GLU A 176 9.95 -6.25 -17.58
N MET A 177 11.13 -5.97 -17.00
CA MET A 177 12.39 -6.40 -17.56
C MET A 177 12.52 -7.93 -17.56
N VAL A 178 12.04 -8.60 -16.51
CA VAL A 178 12.06 -10.07 -16.44
C VAL A 178 10.95 -10.70 -17.28
N LEU A 179 9.79 -10.05 -17.40
CA LEU A 179 8.67 -10.48 -18.25
C LEU A 179 8.99 -10.49 -19.76
N GLN A 180 10.10 -9.88 -20.19
CA GLN A 180 10.62 -10.03 -21.56
C GLN A 180 11.19 -11.43 -21.83
N SER A 181 11.35 -12.26 -20.79
CA SER A 181 11.82 -13.64 -20.88
C SER A 181 10.69 -14.66 -20.63
N ASP A 182 10.74 -15.78 -21.34
CA ASP A 182 9.81 -16.90 -21.13
C ASP A 182 10.02 -17.57 -19.75
N ALA A 183 11.20 -17.39 -19.16
CA ALA A 183 11.61 -18.04 -17.92
C ALA A 183 10.73 -17.65 -16.72
N LEU A 184 10.29 -16.39 -16.62
CA LEU A 184 9.43 -15.98 -15.50
C LEU A 184 8.07 -16.66 -15.55
N ILE A 185 7.49 -16.84 -16.73
CA ILE A 185 6.18 -17.50 -16.87
C ILE A 185 6.28 -18.97 -16.48
N GLU A 186 7.38 -19.64 -16.85
CA GLU A 186 7.66 -21.01 -16.42
C GLU A 186 7.83 -21.11 -14.91
N VAL A 187 8.59 -20.19 -14.30
CA VAL A 187 8.77 -20.11 -12.86
C VAL A 187 7.43 -19.88 -12.15
N LEU A 188 6.63 -18.90 -12.58
CA LEU A 188 5.30 -18.62 -12.02
C LEU A 188 4.36 -19.83 -12.12
N THR A 189 4.42 -20.57 -13.22
CA THR A 189 3.68 -21.83 -13.42
C THR A 189 4.13 -22.93 -12.46
N LYS A 190 5.41 -22.99 -12.11
CA LYS A 190 5.95 -24.00 -11.16
C LYS A 190 5.59 -23.67 -9.71
N ILE A 191 5.66 -22.40 -9.33
CA ILE A 191 5.53 -21.99 -7.93
C ILE A 191 4.10 -21.61 -7.52
N ASN A 192 3.23 -21.26 -8.48
CA ASN A 192 1.86 -20.86 -8.21
C ASN A 192 0.85 -21.77 -8.93
N PRO A 193 0.16 -22.69 -8.22
CA PRO A 193 -0.77 -23.63 -8.82
C PRO A 193 -2.02 -22.96 -9.42
N ILE A 194 -2.40 -21.78 -8.92
CA ILE A 194 -3.51 -21.00 -9.48
C ILE A 194 -3.08 -20.42 -10.82
N PHE A 195 -1.88 -19.83 -10.89
CA PHE A 195 -1.29 -19.37 -12.15
C PHE A 195 -1.14 -20.51 -13.15
N ALA A 196 -0.64 -21.67 -12.71
CA ALA A 196 -0.49 -22.86 -13.55
C ALA A 196 -1.82 -23.30 -14.18
N LYS A 197 -2.89 -23.28 -13.39
CA LYS A 197 -4.24 -23.60 -13.86
C LYS A 197 -4.72 -22.59 -14.90
N VAL A 198 -4.52 -21.29 -14.66
CA VAL A 198 -4.92 -20.24 -15.61
C VAL A 198 -4.10 -20.31 -16.89
N ALA A 199 -2.78 -20.43 -16.80
CA ALA A 199 -1.88 -20.58 -17.94
C ALA A 199 -2.22 -21.83 -18.78
N GLY A 200 -2.61 -22.94 -18.14
CA GLY A 200 -3.05 -24.16 -18.81
C GLY A 200 -4.37 -24.04 -19.59
N MET A 201 -5.15 -22.99 -19.36
CA MET A 201 -6.42 -22.72 -20.09
C MET A 201 -6.22 -21.93 -21.39
N MET A 202 -5.00 -21.52 -21.70
CA MET A 202 -4.70 -20.62 -22.83
C MET A 202 -3.46 -21.07 -23.62
N THR A 203 -3.23 -20.46 -24.78
CA THR A 203 -1.99 -20.68 -25.53
C THR A 203 -0.81 -20.02 -24.82
N SER A 204 0.42 -20.51 -25.05
CA SER A 204 1.64 -19.89 -24.49
C SER A 204 1.76 -18.40 -24.84
N GLU A 205 1.43 -18.02 -26.07
CA GLU A 205 1.43 -16.62 -26.51
C GLU A 205 0.37 -15.77 -25.78
N ALA A 206 -0.80 -16.34 -25.49
CA ALA A 206 -1.82 -15.65 -24.70
C ALA A 206 -1.37 -15.50 -23.22
N ALA A 207 -0.75 -16.52 -22.63
CA ALA A 207 -0.18 -16.45 -21.29
C ALA A 207 0.90 -15.35 -21.16
N LYS A 208 1.75 -15.22 -22.18
CA LYS A 208 2.74 -14.13 -22.27
C LYS A 208 2.10 -12.76 -22.33
N ALA A 209 1.09 -12.60 -23.18
CA ALA A 209 0.41 -11.32 -23.35
C ALA A 209 -0.29 -10.82 -22.07
N ILE A 210 -0.76 -11.73 -21.21
CA ILE A 210 -1.44 -11.36 -19.97
C ILE A 210 -0.51 -11.25 -18.76
N ALA A 211 0.70 -11.83 -18.81
CA ALA A 211 1.59 -11.87 -17.64
C ALA A 211 1.88 -10.50 -17.00
N PRO A 212 2.08 -9.40 -17.76
CA PRO A 212 2.18 -8.06 -17.17
C PRO A 212 0.92 -7.66 -16.39
N ASN A 213 -0.27 -7.97 -16.90
CA ASN A 213 -1.53 -7.69 -16.22
C ASN A 213 -1.71 -8.55 -14.97
N ILE A 214 -1.20 -9.78 -14.96
CA ILE A 214 -1.19 -10.64 -13.78
C ILE A 214 -0.33 -10.01 -12.68
N VAL A 215 0.88 -9.56 -13.01
CA VAL A 215 1.75 -8.90 -12.03
C VAL A 215 1.11 -7.59 -11.53
N LYS A 216 0.61 -6.73 -12.44
CA LYS A 216 -0.11 -5.50 -12.07
C LYS A 216 -1.33 -5.77 -11.18
N GLY A 217 -2.07 -6.83 -11.49
CA GLY A 217 -3.35 -7.15 -10.85
C GLY A 217 -3.22 -7.93 -9.54
N LEU A 218 -2.12 -8.64 -9.32
CA LEU A 218 -1.98 -9.58 -8.19
C LEU A 218 -0.74 -9.34 -7.32
N ALA A 219 0.25 -8.57 -7.78
CA ALA A 219 1.53 -8.43 -7.08
C ALA A 219 1.89 -6.99 -6.72
N LEU A 220 1.38 -5.98 -7.45
CA LEU A 220 1.55 -4.58 -7.05
C LEU A 220 0.67 -4.25 -5.84
N THR A 221 1.32 -4.01 -4.71
CA THR A 221 0.69 -3.66 -3.43
C THR A 221 0.83 -2.19 -3.10
N GLN A 222 1.72 -1.48 -3.79
CA GLN A 222 1.88 -0.03 -3.65
C GLN A 222 1.85 0.61 -5.03
N LYS A 223 1.45 1.88 -5.08
CA LYS A 223 1.44 2.68 -6.31
C LYS A 223 2.47 3.79 -6.29
N ASP A 224 2.89 4.24 -5.10
CA ASP A 224 3.71 5.43 -4.92
C ASP A 224 5.21 5.10 -4.84
N THR A 225 6.06 6.04 -5.24
CA THR A 225 7.52 5.92 -5.03
C THR A 225 7.85 5.94 -3.52
N LEU A 226 9.01 5.39 -3.11
CA LEU A 226 9.37 5.37 -1.69
C LEU A 226 9.44 6.79 -1.07
N PRO A 227 9.98 7.84 -1.73
CA PRO A 227 9.91 9.21 -1.21
C PRO A 227 8.48 9.70 -0.97
N THR A 228 7.55 9.36 -1.85
CA THR A 228 6.13 9.68 -1.67
C THR A 228 5.52 8.88 -0.51
N ILE A 229 5.82 7.59 -0.39
CA ILE A 229 5.38 6.73 0.73
C ILE A 229 5.89 7.28 2.07
N LEU A 230 7.13 7.74 2.12
CA LEU A 230 7.73 8.39 3.29
C LEU A 230 7.04 9.74 3.60
N SER A 231 6.71 10.50 2.57
CA SER A 231 5.96 11.77 2.72
C SER A 231 4.54 11.53 3.23
N ILE A 232 3.87 10.45 2.78
CA ILE A 232 2.57 10.00 3.28
C ILE A 232 2.62 9.68 4.78
N GLY A 233 3.79 9.29 5.31
CA GLY A 233 4.02 9.13 6.74
C GLY A 233 4.52 7.76 7.17
N VAL A 234 4.69 6.81 6.23
CA VAL A 234 5.15 5.45 6.51
C VAL A 234 6.53 5.46 7.16
N ARG A 235 6.68 4.72 8.26
CA ARG A 235 7.95 4.60 9.02
C ARG A 235 8.32 3.17 9.39
N TYR A 236 7.49 2.19 9.03
CA TYR A 236 7.81 0.78 9.17
C TYR A 236 7.75 0.08 7.82
N PHE A 237 8.75 -0.76 7.54
CA PHE A 237 8.87 -1.49 6.29
C PHE A 237 9.23 -2.95 6.57
N GLU A 238 8.52 -3.85 5.89
CA GLU A 238 9.03 -5.21 5.67
C GLU A 238 9.70 -5.25 4.30
N PHE A 239 10.93 -5.75 4.26
CA PHE A 239 11.65 -5.94 3.02
C PHE A 239 12.11 -7.39 2.90
N ARG A 240 11.95 -7.97 1.70
CA ARG A 240 12.33 -9.35 1.41
C ARG A 240 13.48 -9.40 0.39
N PRO A 241 14.72 -9.07 0.79
CA PRO A 241 15.83 -8.95 -0.15
C PRO A 241 16.33 -10.32 -0.58
N ALA A 242 16.27 -10.63 -1.87
CA ALA A 242 16.87 -11.84 -2.42
C ALA A 242 17.35 -11.60 -3.84
N TYR A 243 18.28 -12.44 -4.29
CA TYR A 243 18.62 -12.51 -5.71
C TYR A 243 17.44 -13.07 -6.50
N LEU A 244 17.41 -12.76 -7.79
CA LEU A 244 16.45 -13.33 -8.71
C LEU A 244 16.50 -14.86 -8.69
N HIS A 245 15.35 -15.48 -8.95
CA HIS A 245 15.22 -16.95 -9.05
C HIS A 245 16.23 -17.50 -10.08
N ASN A 246 16.88 -18.63 -9.78
CA ASN A 246 17.96 -19.19 -10.60
C ASN A 246 17.64 -19.30 -12.11
N GLU A 247 16.39 -19.59 -12.46
CA GLU A 247 15.93 -19.68 -13.85
C GLU A 247 15.84 -18.32 -14.58
N ILE A 248 15.72 -17.20 -13.86
CA ILE A 248 15.61 -15.84 -14.42
C ILE A 248 16.83 -14.96 -14.12
N ARG A 249 17.70 -15.36 -13.19
CA ARG A 249 18.85 -14.57 -12.72
C ARG A 249 19.83 -14.19 -13.85
N HIS A 250 19.88 -14.99 -14.91
CA HIS A 250 20.74 -14.76 -16.07
C HIS A 250 19.98 -14.19 -17.28
N CYS A 251 18.71 -13.81 -17.13
CA CYS A 251 17.95 -13.16 -18.19
C CYS A 251 18.52 -11.77 -18.49
N THR A 252 18.52 -11.39 -19.77
CA THR A 252 19.15 -10.15 -20.24
C THR A 252 18.36 -8.93 -19.79
N GLY A 253 19.01 -8.01 -19.07
CA GLY A 253 18.51 -6.65 -18.86
C GLY A 253 18.54 -6.19 -17.41
N ILE A 254 18.37 -7.10 -16.45
CA ILE A 254 18.31 -6.78 -15.02
C ILE A 254 19.65 -7.09 -14.32
N PRO A 255 20.20 -6.18 -13.49
CA PRO A 255 21.44 -6.43 -12.75
C PRO A 255 21.31 -7.62 -11.78
N ASP A 256 22.41 -8.36 -11.59
CA ASP A 256 22.48 -9.44 -10.60
C ASP A 256 22.72 -8.89 -9.18
N GLU A 257 21.67 -8.34 -8.59
CA GLU A 257 21.67 -7.72 -7.26
C GLU A 257 20.47 -8.19 -6.41
N LEU A 258 20.33 -7.62 -5.22
CA LEU A 258 19.22 -7.93 -4.31
C LEU A 258 17.99 -7.09 -4.66
N TYR A 259 16.85 -7.75 -4.81
CA TYR A 259 15.54 -7.13 -5.04
C TYR A 259 14.57 -7.49 -3.93
N PHE A 260 13.55 -6.67 -3.75
CA PHE A 260 12.37 -7.09 -3.04
C PHE A 260 11.72 -8.25 -3.82
N MET A 261 11.49 -9.37 -3.15
CA MET A 261 10.88 -10.54 -3.75
C MET A 261 9.45 -10.74 -3.25
N HIS A 262 8.49 -10.64 -4.16
CA HIS A 262 7.12 -11.11 -3.96
C HIS A 262 6.96 -12.45 -4.69
N SER A 263 7.13 -13.57 -3.97
CA SER A 263 7.38 -14.86 -4.61
C SER A 263 8.62 -14.78 -5.52
N ALA A 264 8.54 -15.23 -6.78
CA ALA A 264 9.63 -15.05 -7.76
C ALA A 264 9.57 -13.72 -8.54
N ILE A 265 8.62 -12.83 -8.23
CA ILE A 265 8.44 -11.56 -8.93
C ILE A 265 9.34 -10.50 -8.29
N PRO A 266 10.28 -9.89 -9.03
CA PRO A 266 11.15 -8.86 -8.48
C PRO A 266 10.50 -7.47 -8.51
N GLY A 267 10.53 -6.82 -7.35
CA GLY A 267 10.17 -5.42 -7.14
C GLY A 267 11.41 -4.51 -7.10
N MET A 268 11.33 -3.42 -6.33
CA MET A 268 12.39 -2.44 -6.09
C MET A 268 13.71 -3.10 -5.66
N SER A 269 14.86 -2.55 -6.09
CA SER A 269 16.15 -3.05 -5.61
C SER A 269 16.43 -2.62 -4.17
N TYR A 270 17.12 -3.49 -3.42
CA TYR A 270 17.44 -3.23 -2.02
C TYR A 270 18.39 -2.04 -1.87
N ALA A 271 19.33 -1.87 -2.81
CA ALA A 271 20.19 -0.69 -2.88
C ALA A 271 19.40 0.61 -3.05
N GLN A 272 18.40 0.61 -3.93
CA GLN A 272 17.52 1.76 -4.11
C GLN A 272 16.75 2.08 -2.83
N PHE A 273 16.12 1.06 -2.24
CA PHE A 273 15.34 1.20 -1.00
C PHE A 273 16.17 1.84 0.12
N LEU A 274 17.36 1.30 0.42
CA LEU A 274 18.21 1.83 1.48
C LEU A 274 18.68 3.25 1.21
N ARG A 275 19.10 3.55 -0.03
CA ARG A 275 19.56 4.89 -0.40
C ARG A 275 18.46 5.92 -0.18
N GLU A 276 17.28 5.69 -0.76
CA GLU A 276 16.16 6.63 -0.66
C GLU A 276 15.67 6.80 0.79
N LEU A 277 15.70 5.72 1.60
CA LEU A 277 15.38 5.80 3.03
C LEU A 277 16.42 6.59 3.83
N VAL A 278 17.71 6.36 3.58
CA VAL A 278 18.80 7.11 4.24
C VAL A 278 18.77 8.58 3.85
N ASP A 279 18.58 8.89 2.56
CA ASP A 279 18.46 10.26 2.06
C ASP A 279 17.28 10.99 2.74
N PHE A 280 16.16 10.31 2.95
CA PHE A 280 15.03 10.84 3.69
C PHE A 280 15.39 11.13 5.15
N LEU A 281 16.03 10.19 5.86
CA LEU A 281 16.42 10.40 7.25
C LEU A 281 17.46 11.52 7.40
N VAL A 282 18.34 11.73 6.42
CA VAL A 282 19.25 12.89 6.42
C VAL A 282 18.48 14.20 6.32
N GLN A 283 17.45 14.27 5.47
CA GLN A 283 16.60 15.45 5.28
C GLN A 283 15.64 15.72 6.45
N HIS A 284 15.26 14.66 7.18
CA HIS A 284 14.30 14.73 8.28
C HIS A 284 14.93 14.22 9.59
N PRO A 285 15.71 15.08 10.30
CA PRO A 285 16.57 14.68 11.41
C PRO A 285 15.84 14.07 12.61
N ASP A 286 14.55 14.40 12.76
CA ASP A 286 13.72 13.92 13.87
C ASP A 286 12.96 12.62 13.57
N GLU A 287 13.01 12.14 12.33
CA GLU A 287 12.31 10.92 11.94
C GLU A 287 13.16 9.67 12.22
N ILE A 288 12.47 8.58 12.52
CA ILE A 288 13.05 7.25 12.74
C ILE A 288 12.28 6.27 11.86
N ALA A 289 13.01 5.44 11.11
CA ALA A 289 12.43 4.39 10.30
C ALA A 289 12.84 3.02 10.83
N VAL A 290 11.92 2.06 10.73
CA VAL A 290 12.10 0.66 11.14
C VAL A 290 12.01 -0.22 9.90
N VAL A 291 13.01 -1.06 9.69
CA VAL A 291 13.07 -2.03 8.59
C VAL A 291 13.23 -3.43 9.17
N GLN A 292 12.22 -4.26 9.00
CA GLN A 292 12.32 -5.69 9.23
C GLN A 292 12.69 -6.38 7.91
N LEU A 293 13.77 -7.16 7.95
CA LEU A 293 14.14 -8.06 6.87
C LEU A 293 13.62 -9.46 7.15
N ARG A 294 13.01 -10.08 6.14
CA ARG A 294 12.39 -11.41 6.22
C ARG A 294 12.36 -12.09 4.84
N TRP A 295 12.09 -13.40 4.79
CA TRP A 295 12.12 -14.20 3.54
C TRP A 295 10.97 -15.19 3.41
N ASP A 296 9.94 -15.07 4.24
CA ASP A 296 8.69 -15.78 4.04
C ASP A 296 8.11 -15.48 2.65
N GLY A 297 7.62 -16.52 1.97
CA GLY A 297 7.10 -16.43 0.62
C GLY A 297 8.17 -16.31 -0.49
N VAL A 298 9.45 -16.14 -0.15
CA VAL A 298 10.56 -16.16 -1.13
C VAL A 298 10.88 -17.61 -1.50
N PRO A 299 10.87 -18.00 -2.80
CA PRO A 299 11.25 -19.35 -3.23
C PRO A 299 12.69 -19.69 -2.85
N GLY A 300 12.96 -20.96 -2.52
CA GLY A 300 14.31 -21.40 -2.12
C GLY A 300 15.35 -21.30 -3.25
N GLU A 301 14.89 -21.19 -4.49
CA GLU A 301 15.68 -20.96 -5.70
C GLU A 301 16.08 -19.50 -5.90
N CYS A 302 15.49 -18.56 -5.14
CA CYS A 302 15.99 -17.20 -5.00
C CYS A 302 17.06 -17.21 -3.92
N ALA A 303 18.33 -17.00 -4.29
CA ALA A 303 19.40 -17.03 -3.30
C ALA A 303 19.19 -15.91 -2.26
N HIS A 304 19.19 -16.28 -0.98
CA HIS A 304 19.16 -15.31 0.11
C HIS A 304 20.54 -14.65 0.25
N PRO A 305 20.61 -13.37 0.62
CA PRO A 305 21.86 -12.68 0.86
C PRO A 305 22.57 -13.26 2.08
N SER A 306 23.90 -13.24 2.06
CA SER A 306 24.71 -13.47 3.26
C SER A 306 24.67 -12.25 4.19
N ASP A 307 25.06 -12.43 5.45
CA ASP A 307 25.22 -11.31 6.39
C ASP A 307 26.24 -10.27 5.86
N GLU A 308 27.25 -10.72 5.13
CA GLU A 308 28.23 -9.85 4.48
C GLU A 308 27.60 -9.02 3.36
N ASP A 309 26.79 -9.63 2.49
CA ASP A 309 26.06 -8.92 1.45
C ASP A 309 25.18 -7.84 2.10
N MET A 310 24.37 -8.23 3.08
CA MET A 310 23.47 -7.34 3.81
C MET A 310 24.20 -6.15 4.42
N ASN A 311 25.33 -6.40 5.09
CA ASN A 311 26.15 -5.33 5.66
C ASN A 311 26.75 -4.44 4.56
N ASN A 312 27.22 -5.00 3.45
CA ASN A 312 27.79 -4.21 2.35
C ASN A 312 26.76 -3.23 1.76
N TYR A 313 25.52 -3.68 1.50
CA TYR A 313 24.45 -2.78 1.05
C TYR A 313 24.15 -1.67 2.07
N LEU A 314 24.09 -2.02 3.35
CA LEU A 314 23.85 -1.07 4.43
C LEU A 314 24.98 -0.03 4.55
N GLN A 315 26.24 -0.47 4.59
CA GLN A 315 27.38 0.45 4.68
C GLN A 315 27.47 1.34 3.44
N ASN A 316 27.20 0.82 2.25
CA ASN A 316 27.18 1.62 1.03
C ASN A 316 26.15 2.76 1.11
N ALA A 317 24.97 2.50 1.68
CA ALA A 317 23.96 3.54 1.89
C ALA A 317 24.36 4.53 2.99
N LEU A 318 24.96 4.07 4.10
CA LEU A 318 25.34 4.92 5.24
C LEU A 318 26.58 5.78 4.98
N ASN A 319 27.50 5.34 4.12
CA ASN A 319 28.74 6.05 3.80
C ASN A 319 28.52 7.46 3.24
N THR A 320 27.34 7.75 2.68
CA THR A 320 26.98 9.08 2.15
C THR A 320 26.61 10.09 3.24
N THR A 321 26.46 9.63 4.49
CA THR A 321 25.92 10.46 5.59
C THR A 321 26.98 11.09 6.48
N ASP A 322 28.27 10.78 6.28
CA ASP A 322 29.38 11.20 7.16
C ASP A 322 29.11 10.92 8.66
N GLY A 323 28.41 9.82 8.95
CA GLY A 323 28.05 9.41 10.32
C GLY A 323 26.79 10.09 10.87
N ALA A 324 26.06 10.89 10.09
CA ALA A 324 24.80 11.49 10.52
C ALA A 324 23.67 10.46 10.80
N ILE A 325 23.83 9.24 10.27
CA ILE A 325 22.98 8.09 10.56
C ILE A 325 23.87 6.92 10.99
N VAL A 326 23.48 6.29 12.10
CA VAL A 326 23.99 5.00 12.56
C VAL A 326 22.85 3.99 12.51
N HIS A 327 23.14 2.74 12.15
CA HIS A 327 22.11 1.71 12.21
C HIS A 327 21.78 1.35 13.67
N GLY A 328 20.49 1.29 13.98
CA GLY A 328 19.95 0.76 15.23
C GLY A 328 19.54 -0.71 15.07
N THR A 329 19.37 -1.38 16.20
CA THR A 329 19.00 -2.79 16.31
C THR A 329 17.59 -2.97 16.88
N LEU A 330 17.08 -4.20 16.88
CA LEU A 330 15.84 -4.53 17.57
C LEU A 330 15.88 -4.18 19.07
N ASP A 331 17.01 -4.40 19.74
CA ASP A 331 17.17 -4.06 21.15
C ASP A 331 17.09 -2.54 21.38
N ASP A 332 17.68 -1.75 20.48
CA ASP A 332 17.56 -0.29 20.52
C ASP A 332 16.08 0.15 20.39
N MET A 333 15.32 -0.48 19.48
CA MET A 333 13.88 -0.20 19.30
C MET A 333 13.05 -0.46 20.56
N LEU A 334 13.39 -1.53 21.30
CA LEU A 334 12.62 -1.99 22.46
C LEU A 334 12.97 -1.24 23.74
N THR A 335 14.22 -0.80 23.88
CA THR A 335 14.75 -0.33 25.17
C THR A 335 14.96 1.18 25.22
N LYS A 336 15.08 1.85 24.07
CA LYS A 336 15.41 3.28 24.03
C LYS A 336 14.20 4.18 23.86
N SER A 337 14.34 5.38 24.40
CA SER A 337 13.48 6.50 24.08
C SER A 337 13.78 7.06 22.68
N THR A 338 12.83 7.82 22.15
CA THR A 338 12.99 8.57 20.90
C THR A 338 14.18 9.53 20.97
N ALA A 339 14.34 10.23 22.10
CA ALA A 339 15.45 11.14 22.35
C ALA A 339 16.81 10.43 22.31
N GLN A 340 16.92 9.25 22.95
CA GLN A 340 18.15 8.46 22.92
C GLN A 340 18.52 7.97 21.52
N LEU A 341 17.54 7.47 20.76
CA LEU A 341 17.77 7.03 19.38
C LEU A 341 18.28 8.19 18.51
N ARG A 342 17.69 9.38 18.63
CA ARG A 342 18.16 10.58 17.90
C ARG A 342 19.55 11.04 18.35
N ALA A 343 19.81 11.09 19.65
CA ALA A 343 21.10 11.51 20.21
C ALA A 343 22.24 10.57 19.80
N GLU A 344 21.97 9.28 19.67
CA GLU A 344 22.92 8.28 19.18
C GLU A 344 22.92 8.14 17.64
N GLN A 345 22.15 8.98 16.93
CA GLN A 345 21.99 8.94 15.48
C GLN A 345 21.41 7.61 14.93
N LYS A 346 20.83 6.78 15.81
CA LYS A 346 20.20 5.49 15.51
C LYS A 346 18.79 5.63 14.98
N ARG A 347 18.68 6.27 13.81
CA ARG A 347 17.39 6.64 13.19
C ARG A 347 16.96 5.70 12.07
N LEU A 348 17.85 4.84 11.61
CA LEU A 348 17.53 3.65 10.81
C LEU A 348 17.62 2.41 11.70
N ILE A 349 16.50 1.92 12.20
CA ILE A 349 16.44 0.65 12.93
C ILE A 349 16.28 -0.46 11.90
N LEU A 350 17.24 -1.38 11.84
CA LEU A 350 17.21 -2.49 10.89
C LEU A 350 17.52 -3.80 11.61
N PHE A 351 16.64 -4.78 11.44
CA PHE A 351 16.83 -6.10 12.02
C PHE A 351 16.27 -7.19 11.11
N VAL A 352 16.75 -8.41 11.33
CA VAL A 352 16.35 -9.60 10.59
C VAL A 352 15.47 -10.45 11.48
N ASN A 353 14.36 -10.98 10.93
CA ASN A 353 13.50 -11.99 11.54
C ASN A 353 13.14 -11.72 13.02
N SER A 354 12.01 -11.05 13.25
CA SER A 354 11.44 -10.85 14.58
C SER A 354 10.11 -11.58 14.72
N ASP A 355 9.89 -12.20 15.86
CA ASP A 355 8.64 -12.89 16.22
C ASP A 355 7.58 -11.88 16.65
N SER A 356 7.02 -11.15 15.68
CA SER A 356 5.95 -10.19 15.94
C SER A 356 4.61 -10.89 16.15
N PHE A 357 3.77 -10.31 17.01
CA PHE A 357 2.37 -10.72 17.06
C PHE A 357 1.67 -10.14 15.84
N SER A 358 1.20 -10.98 14.93
CA SER A 358 0.53 -10.55 13.69
C SER A 358 -0.94 -10.96 13.71
N THR A 359 -1.83 -10.06 13.28
CA THR A 359 -3.23 -10.41 12.99
C THR A 359 -3.40 -11.05 11.62
N TYR A 360 -2.31 -11.30 10.88
CA TYR A 360 -2.40 -11.98 9.60
C TYR A 360 -2.66 -13.47 9.80
N THR A 361 -3.62 -14.00 9.03
CA THR A 361 -3.72 -15.43 8.77
C THR A 361 -4.06 -15.64 7.30
N ASP A 362 -3.57 -16.72 6.67
CA ASP A 362 -3.89 -17.00 5.26
C ASP A 362 -5.40 -17.07 5.03
N ALA A 363 -6.15 -17.67 5.96
CA ALA A 363 -7.61 -17.77 5.86
C ALA A 363 -8.32 -16.45 6.17
N GLY A 364 -7.85 -15.69 7.15
CA GLY A 364 -8.48 -14.43 7.57
C GLY A 364 -8.25 -13.29 6.59
N ASN A 365 -7.08 -13.24 5.96
CA ASN A 365 -6.76 -12.20 4.98
C ASN A 365 -7.18 -12.56 3.56
N ALA A 366 -7.43 -13.84 3.25
CA ALA A 366 -8.05 -14.26 1.98
C ALA A 366 -9.52 -13.87 1.91
N THR A 367 -9.78 -12.57 1.77
CA THR A 367 -11.10 -11.95 1.76
C THR A 367 -11.21 -10.93 0.63
N ILE A 368 -12.45 -10.54 0.33
CA ILE A 368 -12.79 -9.45 -0.60
C ILE A 368 -13.55 -8.30 0.06
N ASN A 369 -13.86 -8.45 1.36
CA ASN A 369 -14.73 -7.52 2.07
C ASN A 369 -14.18 -7.07 3.44
N GLY A 370 -13.10 -7.67 3.93
CA GLY A 370 -12.46 -7.29 5.20
C GLY A 370 -13.13 -7.79 6.48
N ASP A 371 -14.27 -8.51 6.43
CA ASP A 371 -14.98 -8.94 7.65
C ASP A 371 -14.14 -9.87 8.53
N SER A 372 -13.46 -10.83 7.90
CA SER A 372 -12.57 -11.77 8.59
C SER A 372 -11.32 -11.11 9.19
N ILE A 373 -10.87 -9.98 8.63
CA ILE A 373 -9.79 -9.17 9.22
C ILE A 373 -10.29 -8.51 10.51
N ILE A 374 -11.51 -7.97 10.50
CA ILE A 374 -12.15 -7.40 11.69
C ILE A 374 -12.40 -8.47 12.76
N ASP A 375 -12.78 -9.68 12.36
CA ASP A 375 -12.92 -10.80 13.30
C ASP A 375 -11.59 -11.08 14.02
N GLU A 376 -10.47 -11.12 13.29
CA GLU A 376 -9.15 -11.33 13.92
C GLU A 376 -8.76 -10.16 14.83
N PHE A 377 -9.00 -8.90 14.40
CA PHE A 377 -8.81 -7.72 15.25
C PHE A 377 -9.62 -7.81 16.54
N ASN A 378 -10.86 -8.32 16.48
CA ASN A 378 -11.70 -8.48 17.65
C ASN A 378 -11.18 -9.53 18.64
N THR A 379 -10.30 -10.43 18.22
CA THR A 379 -9.65 -11.39 19.12
C THR A 379 -8.43 -10.81 19.88
N LEU A 380 -8.02 -9.57 19.57
CA LEU A 380 -6.88 -8.91 20.21
C LEU A 380 -7.06 -8.85 21.73
N SER A 381 -6.03 -9.33 22.43
CA SER A 381 -5.93 -9.33 23.89
C SER A 381 -4.50 -9.05 24.32
N ARG A 382 -4.31 -8.59 25.57
CA ARG A 382 -2.98 -8.43 26.15
C ARG A 382 -2.20 -9.74 26.20
N GLU A 383 -2.89 -10.84 26.52
CA GLU A 383 -2.26 -12.17 26.61
C GLU A 383 -1.63 -12.60 25.29
N LYS A 384 -2.31 -12.36 24.16
CA LYS A 384 -1.79 -12.68 22.83
C LYS A 384 -0.59 -11.82 22.42
N GLN A 385 -0.54 -10.56 22.86
CA GLN A 385 0.53 -9.61 22.49
C GLN A 385 1.77 -9.75 23.39
N ASN A 386 1.62 -10.29 24.61
CA ASN A 386 2.70 -10.39 25.57
C ASN A 386 3.85 -11.29 25.06
N GLY A 387 5.09 -10.83 25.21
CA GLY A 387 6.29 -11.57 24.81
C GLY A 387 6.72 -11.31 23.37
N HIS A 388 5.90 -10.65 22.57
CA HIS A 388 6.26 -10.23 21.21
C HIS A 388 6.92 -8.84 21.20
N PRO A 389 7.94 -8.59 20.36
CA PRO A 389 8.61 -7.29 20.27
C PRO A 389 7.69 -6.15 19.78
N PHE A 390 6.73 -6.48 18.92
CA PHE A 390 5.72 -5.54 18.42
C PHE A 390 4.47 -6.27 17.95
N THR A 391 3.39 -5.52 17.80
CA THR A 391 2.10 -5.97 17.22
C THR A 391 1.95 -5.45 15.80
N ASN A 392 1.65 -6.32 14.85
CA ASN A 392 1.39 -5.99 13.45
C ASN A 392 -0.10 -6.20 13.13
N LEU A 393 -0.82 -5.10 12.90
CA LEU A 393 -2.20 -5.07 12.44
C LEU A 393 -2.22 -5.06 10.92
N GLN A 394 -2.74 -6.13 10.35
CA GLN A 394 -2.68 -6.43 8.92
C GLN A 394 -4.02 -6.09 8.29
N CYS A 395 -4.09 -4.95 7.60
CA CYS A 395 -5.33 -4.37 7.07
C CYS A 395 -5.62 -4.80 5.63
N GLN A 396 -4.62 -5.30 4.93
CA GLN A 396 -4.72 -5.69 3.54
C GLN A 396 -5.39 -7.05 3.36
N ALA A 397 -6.14 -7.17 2.26
CA ALA A 397 -6.77 -8.40 1.84
C ALA A 397 -5.93 -9.12 0.78
N THR A 398 -5.67 -10.39 0.99
CA THR A 398 -5.01 -11.29 0.03
C THR A 398 -6.06 -11.96 -0.86
N ALA A 399 -6.85 -11.16 -1.59
CA ALA A 399 -7.81 -11.67 -2.58
C ALA A 399 -7.16 -12.57 -3.64
N THR A 400 -5.84 -12.43 -3.80
CA THR A 400 -4.94 -13.26 -4.61
C THR A 400 -4.81 -14.71 -4.12
N ASN A 401 -5.27 -15.01 -2.90
CA ASN A 401 -5.37 -16.37 -2.35
C ASN A 401 -6.74 -17.01 -2.61
N ILE A 402 -7.68 -16.32 -3.26
CA ILE A 402 -8.99 -16.85 -3.62
C ILE A 402 -8.95 -17.27 -5.10
N PRO A 403 -8.93 -18.59 -5.42
CA PRO A 403 -8.67 -19.07 -6.79
C PRO A 403 -9.64 -18.53 -7.84
N GLU A 404 -10.94 -18.43 -7.52
CA GLU A 404 -11.93 -17.86 -8.42
C GLU A 404 -11.75 -16.37 -8.65
N VAL A 405 -11.29 -15.61 -7.65
CA VAL A 405 -10.99 -14.17 -7.78
C VAL A 405 -9.77 -13.99 -8.67
N VAL A 406 -8.70 -14.76 -8.45
CA VAL A 406 -7.52 -14.72 -9.33
C VAL A 406 -7.90 -15.08 -10.76
N ALA A 407 -8.61 -16.19 -10.98
CA ALA A 407 -9.02 -16.59 -12.32
C ALA A 407 -9.87 -15.51 -13.00
N PHE A 408 -10.80 -14.91 -12.25
CA PHE A 408 -11.63 -13.84 -12.76
C PHE A 408 -10.83 -12.57 -13.07
N SER A 409 -10.00 -12.11 -12.13
CA SER A 409 -9.12 -10.97 -12.31
C SER A 409 -8.29 -11.18 -13.55
N VAL A 410 -7.47 -12.25 -13.63
CA VAL A 410 -6.59 -12.49 -14.78
C VAL A 410 -7.32 -12.50 -16.13
N LEU A 411 -8.53 -13.04 -16.21
CA LEU A 411 -9.32 -13.06 -17.45
C LEU A 411 -9.93 -11.70 -17.82
N ASN A 412 -10.16 -10.83 -16.84
CA ASN A 412 -10.75 -9.51 -17.02
C ASN A 412 -9.76 -8.37 -16.75
N THR A 413 -8.47 -8.67 -16.49
CA THR A 413 -7.53 -7.68 -15.99
C THR A 413 -7.23 -6.64 -17.06
N ASN A 414 -7.47 -5.38 -16.72
CA ASN A 414 -6.84 -4.22 -17.33
C ASN A 414 -5.98 -3.48 -16.29
N ALA A 415 -5.38 -2.35 -16.67
CA ALA A 415 -4.45 -1.62 -15.82
C ALA A 415 -5.06 -1.03 -14.52
N SER A 416 -6.38 -1.11 -14.33
CA SER A 416 -7.11 -0.59 -13.16
C SER A 416 -8.08 -1.58 -12.51
N SER A 417 -8.19 -2.82 -12.99
CA SER A 417 -9.15 -3.81 -12.47
C SER A 417 -8.49 -4.83 -11.52
N SER A 418 -7.40 -4.43 -10.86
CA SER A 418 -6.68 -5.25 -9.86
C SER A 418 -7.62 -5.65 -8.72
N CYS A 419 -7.62 -6.92 -8.31
CA CYS A 419 -8.42 -7.33 -7.16
C CYS A 419 -7.94 -6.66 -5.87
N LEU A 420 -6.65 -6.35 -5.76
CA LEU A 420 -6.09 -5.62 -4.62
C LEU A 420 -6.63 -4.18 -4.56
N LEU A 421 -6.75 -3.50 -5.72
CA LEU A 421 -7.37 -2.16 -5.78
C LEU A 421 -8.85 -2.22 -5.40
N GLY A 422 -9.58 -3.25 -5.83
CA GLY A 422 -11.01 -3.41 -5.52
C GLY A 422 -11.30 -3.80 -4.07
N THR A 423 -10.33 -4.36 -3.33
CA THR A 423 -10.52 -4.67 -1.91
C THR A 423 -10.05 -3.55 -1.00
N LYS A 424 -9.09 -2.72 -1.41
CA LYS A 424 -8.49 -1.65 -0.61
C LYS A 424 -9.54 -0.75 0.07
N PRO A 425 -10.38 0.01 -0.63
CA PRO A 425 -11.30 0.93 0.03
C PRO A 425 -12.39 0.20 0.84
N VAL A 426 -12.78 -1.01 0.41
CA VAL A 426 -13.76 -1.84 1.12
C VAL A 426 -13.21 -2.29 2.47
N CYS A 427 -11.97 -2.77 2.53
CA CYS A 427 -11.34 -3.19 3.77
C CYS A 427 -11.05 -1.99 4.67
N ASP A 428 -10.51 -0.91 4.11
CA ASP A 428 -10.17 0.31 4.86
C ASP A 428 -11.37 1.00 5.49
N SER A 429 -12.53 0.95 4.84
CA SER A 429 -13.79 1.45 5.40
C SER A 429 -14.22 0.73 6.69
N LYS A 430 -13.55 -0.38 7.04
CA LYS A 430 -13.78 -1.15 8.26
C LYS A 430 -12.56 -1.14 9.17
N THR A 431 -11.39 -1.47 8.66
CA THR A 431 -10.16 -1.65 9.45
C THR A 431 -9.69 -0.34 10.06
N LEU A 432 -9.69 0.77 9.30
CA LEU A 432 -9.22 2.05 9.80
C LEU A 432 -10.18 2.69 10.82
N PRO A 433 -11.52 2.71 10.64
CA PRO A 433 -12.44 3.08 11.71
C PRO A 433 -12.33 2.19 12.94
N TRP A 434 -12.10 0.89 12.78
CA TRP A 434 -11.87 0.00 13.92
C TRP A 434 -10.62 0.44 14.68
N ILE A 435 -9.48 0.67 14.00
CA ILE A 435 -8.24 1.11 14.66
C ILE A 435 -8.46 2.47 15.33
N GLN A 436 -9.09 3.43 14.65
CA GLN A 436 -9.39 4.77 15.18
C GLN A 436 -10.16 4.72 16.52
N ASN A 437 -11.11 3.80 16.65
CA ASN A 437 -11.99 3.67 17.81
C ASN A 437 -11.46 2.71 18.89
N GLU A 438 -10.84 1.61 18.48
CA GLU A 438 -10.52 0.46 19.34
C GLU A 438 -9.01 0.29 19.61
N GLY A 439 -8.16 1.13 19.04
CA GLY A 439 -6.69 1.06 19.23
C GLY A 439 -6.23 1.14 20.70
N GLY A 440 -7.08 1.61 21.62
CA GLY A 440 -6.82 1.60 23.06
C GLY A 440 -6.78 0.19 23.68
N ARG A 441 -7.24 -0.84 22.95
CA ARG A 441 -7.12 -2.26 23.35
C ARG A 441 -5.71 -2.81 23.22
N LEU A 442 -4.85 -2.14 22.45
CA LEU A 442 -3.47 -2.53 22.21
C LEU A 442 -2.63 -2.28 23.46
N VAL A 443 -1.62 -3.13 23.68
CA VAL A 443 -0.79 -3.03 24.89
C VAL A 443 0.06 -1.75 24.84
N ASP A 444 -0.03 -0.94 25.90
CA ASP A 444 0.84 0.23 26.06
C ASP A 444 2.30 -0.20 26.21
N GLY A 445 3.21 0.56 25.60
CA GLY A 445 4.65 0.26 25.61
C GLY A 445 5.09 -0.87 24.68
N ILE A 446 4.20 -1.48 23.90
CA ILE A 446 4.55 -2.37 22.76
C ILE A 446 4.34 -1.60 21.46
N LEU A 447 5.35 -1.60 20.57
CA LEU A 447 5.24 -0.92 19.28
C LEU A 447 4.07 -1.53 18.49
N VAL A 448 3.28 -0.69 17.85
CA VAL A 448 2.22 -1.14 16.94
C VAL A 448 2.60 -0.76 15.53
N VAL A 449 2.39 -1.68 14.59
CA VAL A 449 2.52 -1.49 13.16
C VAL A 449 1.14 -1.66 12.56
N VAL A 450 0.74 -0.75 11.67
CA VAL A 450 -0.49 -0.85 10.88
C VAL A 450 -0.08 -0.99 9.42
N MET A 451 -0.17 -2.22 8.92
CA MET A 451 0.26 -2.59 7.58
C MET A 451 -0.92 -2.58 6.62
N ASN A 452 -0.72 -1.98 5.45
CA ASN A 452 -1.77 -1.88 4.44
C ASN A 452 -1.22 -1.87 3.00
N ASP A 453 -2.04 -2.34 2.06
CA ASP A 453 -1.83 -2.12 0.63
C ASP A 453 -2.18 -0.67 0.30
N PHE A 454 -1.52 -0.11 -0.72
CA PHE A 454 -1.71 1.25 -1.22
C PHE A 454 -1.80 2.26 -0.08
N CYS A 455 -0.79 2.23 0.81
CA CYS A 455 -0.82 2.98 2.05
C CYS A 455 -1.09 4.46 1.77
N ASP A 456 -2.05 5.03 2.49
CA ASP A 456 -2.61 6.34 2.17
C ASP A 456 -2.56 7.30 3.37
N ALA A 457 -3.01 8.54 3.13
CA ALA A 457 -3.01 9.58 4.15
C ALA A 457 -3.95 9.26 5.33
N GLY A 458 -5.02 8.49 5.10
CA GLY A 458 -5.96 8.06 6.14
C GLY A 458 -5.33 7.04 7.10
N THR A 459 -4.64 6.04 6.55
CA THR A 459 -3.85 5.07 7.32
C THR A 459 -2.82 5.79 8.20
N SER A 460 -2.11 6.77 7.63
CA SER A 460 -1.07 7.50 8.34
C SER A 460 -1.64 8.42 9.42
N ASP A 461 -2.73 9.18 9.17
CA ASP A 461 -3.35 10.02 10.21
C ASP A 461 -3.79 9.18 11.41
N VAL A 462 -4.46 8.04 11.19
CA VAL A 462 -4.90 7.16 12.29
C VAL A 462 -3.70 6.71 13.16
N CYS A 463 -2.58 6.36 12.54
CA CYS A 463 -1.37 5.95 13.26
C CYS A 463 -0.71 7.11 14.01
N VAL A 464 -0.64 8.30 13.39
CA VAL A 464 -0.06 9.52 13.99
C VAL A 464 -0.90 9.96 15.19
N GLU A 465 -2.23 9.94 15.08
CA GLU A 465 -3.15 10.27 16.17
C GLU A 465 -2.99 9.31 17.36
N TRP A 466 -2.91 8.01 17.09
CA TRP A 466 -2.67 7.04 18.14
C TRP A 466 -1.28 7.17 18.77
N SER A 467 -0.26 7.46 17.97
CA SER A 467 1.08 7.75 18.49
C SER A 467 1.05 8.95 19.43
N ARG A 468 0.36 10.05 19.06
CA ARG A 468 0.21 11.23 19.93
C ARG A 468 -0.45 10.85 21.27
N ARG A 469 -1.58 10.16 21.22
CA ARG A 469 -2.31 9.70 22.42
C ARG A 469 -1.44 8.83 23.33
N ARG A 470 -0.67 7.90 22.75
CA ARG A 470 0.19 6.97 23.49
C ARG A 470 1.39 7.68 24.13
N LEU A 471 1.91 8.73 23.51
CA LEU A 471 3.01 9.53 24.06
C LEU A 471 2.56 10.51 25.14
N GLU A 472 1.33 11.01 25.06
CA GLU A 472 0.71 11.90 26.05
C GLU A 472 0.25 11.17 27.32
N GLY A 473 -0.14 9.89 27.20
CA GLY A 473 -0.43 8.98 28.32
C GLY A 473 0.82 8.40 28.97
#